data_AF-A0A946UGK8-F1
#
_entry.id   AF-A0A946UGK8-F1
#
_cell.length_a   1.000
_cell.length_b   1.000
_cell.length_c   1.000
_cell.angle_alpha   90.00
_cell.angle_beta   90.00
_cell.angle_gamma   90.00
#
_symmetry.space_group_name_H-M   'P 1'
#
loop_
_entity.id
_entity.type
_entity.pdbx_description
1 polymer ?
#
loop_
_entity_poly.entity_id
_entity_poly.type
_entity_poly.pdbx_seq_one_letter_code
_entity_poly.pdbx_strand_id
1 'polypeptide(L)'
;MHEWMADNGHTPHIVVDAAIDGVTVPAEHVKDGKIILNVSHSAAHNLKMTNSAVSFRARFTGVPFDVWVPITSVMGIYAKETGQGMIFSQGVEQPEPPEPEDPDDRITARGDRSHLKIVK
;
A
#
# COMPACT_ATOMS: atom_id res chain seq x y z
N MET A 1 -6.50 4.67 -0.02
CA MET A 1 -5.69 5.49 0.92
C MET A 1 -5.02 6.65 0.23
N HIS A 2 -4.19 6.42 -0.80
CA HIS A 2 -3.55 7.50 -1.57
C HIS A 2 -4.54 8.53 -2.11
N GLU A 3 -5.54 8.09 -2.89
CA GLU A 3 -6.58 8.96 -3.46
C GLU A 3 -7.34 9.72 -2.36
N TRP A 4 -7.79 9.01 -1.32
CA TRP A 4 -8.47 9.63 -0.19
C TRP A 4 -7.65 10.76 0.47
N MET A 5 -6.34 10.56 0.67
CA MET A 5 -5.46 11.62 1.21
C MET A 5 -5.40 12.81 0.24
N ALA A 6 -5.23 12.55 -1.05
CA ALA A 6 -5.16 13.59 -2.07
C ALA A 6 -6.46 14.41 -2.16
N ASP A 7 -7.62 13.76 -2.13
CA ASP A 7 -8.94 14.39 -2.20
C ASP A 7 -9.22 15.28 -0.97
N ASN A 8 -8.62 14.96 0.17
CA ASN A 8 -8.68 15.77 1.40
C ASN A 8 -7.59 16.85 1.46
N GLY A 9 -6.82 17.05 0.39
CA GLY A 9 -5.74 18.04 0.34
C GLY A 9 -4.53 17.69 1.19
N HIS A 10 -4.34 16.42 1.54
CA HIS A 10 -3.18 15.92 2.28
C HIS A 10 -2.08 15.41 1.34
N THR A 11 -0.85 15.39 1.85
CA THR A 11 0.32 14.92 1.09
C THR A 11 0.65 13.46 1.47
N PRO A 12 0.30 12.47 0.63
CA PRO A 12 0.57 11.07 0.93
C PRO A 12 2.07 10.77 0.90
N HIS A 13 2.57 10.19 1.99
CA HIS A 13 3.93 9.69 2.12
C HIS A 13 3.90 8.20 2.42
N ILE A 14 4.80 7.44 1.78
CA ILE A 14 5.02 6.03 2.11
C ILE A 14 6.31 5.87 2.90
N VAL A 15 6.32 4.91 3.82
CA VAL A 15 7.53 4.45 4.52
C VAL A 15 7.98 3.17 3.86
N VAL A 16 9.24 3.12 3.47
CA VAL A 16 9.82 1.99 2.73
C VAL A 16 11.02 1.45 3.51
N ASP A 17 11.09 0.13 3.63
CA ASP A 17 12.28 -0.58 4.08
C ASP A 17 13.28 -0.69 2.92
N ALA A 18 14.40 0.04 3.01
CA ALA A 18 15.40 0.10 1.96
C ALA A 18 16.37 -1.09 1.96
N ALA A 19 16.28 -1.98 2.97
CA ALA A 19 17.09 -3.20 3.03
C ALA A 19 16.49 -4.37 2.25
N ILE A 20 15.24 -4.25 1.78
CA ILE A 20 14.58 -5.29 0.99
C ILE A 20 15.14 -5.31 -0.44
N ASP A 21 15.42 -6.52 -0.92
CA ASP A 21 15.92 -6.75 -2.28
C ASP A 21 15.01 -6.15 -3.35
N GLY A 22 15.63 -5.51 -4.35
CA GLY A 22 14.94 -4.88 -5.47
C GLY A 22 14.48 -3.45 -5.21
N VAL A 23 14.61 -2.91 -4.00
CA VAL A 23 14.37 -1.48 -3.75
C VAL A 23 15.44 -0.64 -4.47
N THR A 24 15.00 0.27 -5.33
CA THR A 24 15.84 1.24 -6.03
C THR A 24 15.44 2.66 -5.62
N VAL A 25 16.25 3.25 -4.76
CA VAL A 25 16.10 4.62 -4.24
C VAL A 25 17.48 5.27 -4.08
N PRO A 26 17.59 6.60 -3.98
CA PRO A 26 18.86 7.26 -3.69
C PRO A 26 19.35 6.90 -2.28
N ALA A 27 20.48 6.20 -2.19
CA ALA A 27 21.03 5.71 -0.92
C ALA A 27 21.36 6.83 0.08
N GLU A 28 21.69 8.03 -0.41
CA GLU A 28 22.00 9.20 0.43
C GLU A 28 20.79 9.73 1.23
N HIS A 29 19.56 9.39 0.80
CA HIS A 29 18.32 9.77 1.49
C HIS A 29 17.79 8.67 2.43
N VAL A 30 18.46 7.51 2.48
CA VAL A 30 18.12 6.41 3.40
C VAL A 30 18.65 6.73 4.80
N LYS A 31 17.80 6.56 5.81
CA LYS A 31 18.13 6.73 7.24
C LYS A 31 17.60 5.54 8.03
N ASP A 32 18.46 4.95 8.85
CA ASP A 32 18.11 3.78 9.68
C ASP A 32 17.48 2.63 8.88
N GLY A 33 18.01 2.40 7.66
CA GLY A 33 17.49 1.38 6.74
C GLY A 33 16.13 1.71 6.13
N LYS A 34 15.61 2.92 6.32
CA LYS A 34 14.30 3.34 5.83
C LYS A 34 14.40 4.59 4.97
N ILE A 35 13.42 4.74 4.08
CA ILE A 35 13.24 5.97 3.33
C ILE A 35 11.76 6.35 3.34
N ILE A 36 11.51 7.65 3.47
CA ILE A 36 10.17 8.21 3.38
C ILE A 36 10.06 8.87 2.01
N LEU A 37 9.06 8.46 1.24
CA LEU A 37 8.86 8.93 -0.13
C LEU A 37 7.54 9.67 -0.25
N ASN A 38 7.58 10.88 -0.79
CA ASN A 38 6.39 11.63 -1.16
C ASN A 38 5.80 11.06 -2.46
N VAL A 39 4.58 10.53 -2.39
CA VAL A 39 3.86 9.94 -3.52
C VAL A 39 2.67 10.79 -3.96
N SER A 40 2.64 12.08 -3.60
CA SER A 40 1.63 13.01 -4.12
C SER A 40 1.76 13.18 -5.64
N HIS A 41 0.64 13.48 -6.32
CA HIS A 41 0.64 13.76 -7.77
C HIS A 41 1.61 14.88 -8.18
N SER A 42 1.89 15.83 -7.28
CA SER A 42 2.83 16.93 -7.51
C SER A 42 4.30 16.54 -7.38
N ALA A 43 4.63 15.49 -6.63
CA ALA A 43 6.01 15.07 -6.37
C ALA A 43 6.43 13.82 -7.16
N ALA A 44 5.48 12.93 -7.44
CA ALA A 44 5.70 11.66 -8.11
C ALA A 44 5.19 11.69 -9.56
N HIS A 45 6.11 11.94 -10.50
CA HIS A 45 5.79 11.95 -11.92
C HIS A 45 5.66 10.52 -12.46
N ASN A 46 4.61 10.28 -13.27
CA ASN A 46 4.30 8.97 -13.83
C ASN A 46 4.19 7.88 -12.74
N LEU A 47 3.51 8.22 -11.65
CA LEU A 47 3.28 7.31 -10.53
C LEU A 47 2.45 6.11 -10.97
N LYS A 48 3.00 4.92 -10.74
CA LYS A 48 2.34 3.64 -10.92
C LYS A 48 2.34 2.90 -9.60
N MET A 49 1.16 2.54 -9.12
CA MET A 49 0.96 1.66 -7.99
C MET A 49 0.35 0.36 -8.54
N THR A 50 1.13 -0.71 -8.51
CA THR A 50 0.72 -2.03 -9.00
C THR A 50 0.81 -3.04 -7.86
N ASN A 51 0.30 -4.25 -8.07
CA ASN A 51 0.42 -5.32 -7.08
C ASN A 51 1.88 -5.75 -6.84
N SER A 52 2.79 -5.46 -7.78
CA SER A 52 4.20 -5.87 -7.68
C SER A 52 5.09 -4.77 -7.10
N ALA A 53 4.84 -3.51 -7.47
CA ALA A 53 5.66 -2.38 -7.04
C ALA A 53 4.94 -1.03 -7.12
N VAL A 54 5.46 -0.08 -6.35
CA VAL A 54 5.29 1.36 -6.55
C VAL A 54 6.49 1.90 -7.34
N SER A 55 6.24 2.58 -8.45
CA SER A 55 7.29 3.17 -9.28
C SER A 55 6.91 4.56 -9.75
N PHE A 56 7.87 5.48 -9.76
CA PHE A 56 7.66 6.86 -10.22
C PHE A 56 9.00 7.55 -10.45
N ARG A 57 8.97 8.69 -11.15
CA ARG A 57 10.11 9.60 -11.25
C ARG A 57 9.93 10.76 -10.27
N ALA A 58 10.97 11.06 -9.51
CA ALA A 58 10.99 12.21 -8.59
C ALA A 58 12.34 12.92 -8.64
N ARG A 59 12.44 14.06 -7.93
CA ARG A 59 13.69 14.80 -7.78
C ARG A 59 14.15 14.73 -6.33
N PHE A 60 15.39 14.32 -6.14
CA PHE A 60 16.05 14.26 -4.84
C PHE A 60 17.17 15.29 -4.84
N THR A 61 17.08 16.31 -3.99
CA THR A 61 18.01 17.45 -4.00
C THR A 61 18.15 18.09 -5.40
N GLY A 62 17.04 18.10 -6.16
CA GLY A 62 17.02 18.62 -7.52
C GLY A 62 17.60 17.69 -8.58
N VAL A 63 18.08 16.49 -8.26
CA VAL A 63 18.53 15.48 -9.24
C VAL A 63 17.37 14.53 -9.56
N PRO A 64 16.99 14.32 -10.83
CA PRO A 64 15.94 13.37 -11.19
C PRO A 64 16.39 11.93 -10.92
N PHE A 65 15.49 11.11 -10.39
CA PHE A 65 15.72 9.70 -10.09
C PHE A 65 14.46 8.88 -10.37
N ASP A 66 14.65 7.69 -10.94
CA ASP A 66 13.59 6.71 -11.17
C ASP A 66 13.51 5.76 -9.96
N VAL A 67 12.43 5.88 -9.20
CA VAL A 67 12.18 5.11 -7.99
C VAL A 67 11.48 3.81 -8.35
N TRP A 68 11.94 2.71 -7.76
CA TRP A 68 11.29 1.40 -7.81
C TRP A 68 11.23 0.78 -6.41
N VAL A 69 10.03 0.46 -5.95
CA VAL A 69 9.78 -0.02 -4.59
C VAL A 69 8.86 -1.24 -4.67
N PRO A 70 9.37 -2.47 -4.46
CA PRO A 70 8.52 -3.67 -4.35
C PRO A 70 7.46 -3.51 -3.26
N ILE A 71 6.23 -4.00 -3.47
CA ILE A 71 5.14 -3.84 -2.48
C ILE A 71 5.52 -4.42 -1.11
N THR A 72 6.28 -5.51 -1.08
CA THR A 72 6.78 -6.15 0.16
C THR A 72 7.67 -5.26 1.02
N SER A 73 8.28 -4.23 0.43
CA SER A 73 9.12 -3.24 1.13
C SER A 73 8.32 -2.06 1.69
N VAL A 74 7.06 -1.88 1.31
CA VAL A 74 6.22 -0.76 1.78
C VAL A 74 5.68 -1.08 3.17
N MET A 75 6.14 -0.33 4.17
CA MET A 75 5.78 -0.53 5.57
C MET A 75 4.50 0.22 5.98
N GLY A 76 4.09 1.24 5.22
CA GLY A 76 2.91 2.02 5.53
C GLY A 76 2.75 3.24 4.64
N ILE A 77 1.58 3.86 4.74
CA ILE A 77 1.23 5.12 4.07
C ILE A 77 0.57 6.06 5.07
N TYR A 78 0.96 7.33 5.07
CA TYR A 78 0.39 8.35 5.95
C TYR A 78 0.30 9.72 5.28
N ALA A 79 -0.63 10.55 5.76
CA ALA A 79 -0.74 11.95 5.41
C ALA A 79 0.30 12.76 6.19
N LYS A 80 1.18 13.49 5.49
CA LYS A 80 2.27 14.28 6.11
C LYS A 80 1.77 15.24 7.18
N GLU A 81 0.62 15.86 6.95
CA GLU A 81 0.07 16.96 7.74
C GLU A 81 -0.53 16.46 9.07
N THR A 82 -1.20 15.32 9.04
CA THR A 82 -1.99 14.82 10.18
C THR A 82 -1.35 13.61 10.85
N GLY A 83 -0.42 12.93 10.19
CA GLY A 83 0.12 11.64 10.60
C GLY A 83 -0.87 10.48 10.45
N GLN A 84 -2.09 10.73 10.00
CA GLN A 84 -3.10 9.69 9.82
C GLN A 84 -2.73 8.79 8.65
N GLY A 85 -2.91 7.48 8.82
CA GLY A 85 -2.49 6.52 7.84
C GLY A 85 -2.74 5.08 8.25
N MET A 86 -2.05 4.18 7.56
CA MET A 86 -2.07 2.75 7.82
C MET A 86 -0.64 2.24 7.84
N ILE A 87 -0.35 1.37 8.81
CA ILE A 87 0.88 0.58 8.84
C ILE A 87 0.53 -0.79 8.27
N PHE A 88 1.38 -1.28 7.37
CA PHE A 88 1.27 -2.61 6.81
C PHE A 88 2.18 -3.55 7.61
N SER A 89 1.57 -4.53 8.27
CA SER A 89 2.31 -5.57 8.98
C SER A 89 2.82 -6.59 7.97
N GLN A 90 4.12 -6.88 7.99
CA GLN A 90 4.67 -8.05 7.30
C GLN A 90 4.16 -9.29 8.05
N GLY A 91 3.20 -10.02 7.47
CA GLY A 91 2.61 -11.20 8.10
C GLY A 91 1.11 -11.38 7.96
N VAL A 92 0.40 -10.53 7.20
CA VAL A 92 -0.90 -10.97 6.68
C VAL A 92 -0.64 -11.99 5.59
N GLU A 93 -0.65 -13.28 5.96
CA GLU A 93 -0.94 -14.34 5.01
C GLU A 93 -2.15 -13.87 4.22
N GLN A 94 -1.98 -13.72 2.91
CA GLN A 94 -3.12 -13.57 2.03
C GLN A 94 -4.01 -14.77 2.34
N PRO A 95 -5.27 -14.57 2.80
CA PRO A 95 -6.12 -15.71 3.08
C PRO A 95 -6.16 -16.53 1.80
N GLU A 96 -5.70 -17.79 1.88
CA GLU A 96 -5.82 -18.70 0.76
C GLU A 96 -7.29 -18.68 0.34
N PRO A 97 -7.58 -18.55 -0.97
CA PRO A 97 -8.93 -18.67 -1.46
C PRO A 97 -9.53 -19.94 -0.84
N PRO A 98 -10.73 -19.88 -0.23
CA PRO A 98 -11.33 -21.08 0.33
C PRO A 98 -11.33 -22.15 -0.76
N GLU A 99 -10.83 -23.35 -0.43
CA GLU A 99 -10.91 -24.49 -1.33
C GLU A 99 -12.36 -24.62 -1.80
N PRO A 100 -12.60 -24.86 -3.10
CA PRO A 100 -13.95 -25.02 -3.59
C PRO A 100 -14.60 -26.19 -2.85
N GLU A 101 -15.58 -25.90 -1.99
CA GLU A 101 -16.38 -26.93 -1.31
C GLU A 101 -17.07 -27.77 -2.38
N ASP A 102 -16.91 -29.10 -2.28
CA ASP A 102 -17.60 -30.05 -3.15
C ASP A 102 -19.12 -29.80 -3.09
N PRO A 103 -19.81 -29.71 -4.25
CA PRO A 103 -21.22 -29.35 -4.31
C PRO A 103 -22.16 -30.29 -3.54
N ASP A 104 -21.69 -31.45 -3.10
CA ASP A 104 -22.51 -32.50 -2.46
C ASP A 104 -22.90 -32.19 -1.01
N ASP A 105 -22.18 -31.30 -0.30
CA ASP A 105 -22.52 -30.93 1.09
C ASP A 105 -23.60 -29.83 1.20
N ARG A 106 -24.02 -29.23 0.07
CA ARG A 106 -25.04 -28.16 0.07
C ARG A 106 -26.48 -28.63 0.26
N ILE A 107 -26.73 -29.94 0.28
CA ILE A 107 -28.10 -30.46 0.29
C ILE A 107 -28.71 -30.55 1.71
N THR A 108 -27.91 -30.56 2.78
CA THR A 108 -28.44 -30.77 4.14
C THR A 108 -28.61 -29.50 5.00
N ALA A 109 -28.05 -28.36 4.61
CA ALA A 109 -28.13 -27.11 5.40
C ALA A 109 -29.01 -26.03 4.76
N ARG A 110 -30.15 -26.40 4.18
CA ARG A 110 -31.15 -25.41 3.73
C ARG A 110 -32.08 -25.04 4.89
N GLY A 111 -31.65 -24.11 5.73
CA GLY A 111 -32.53 -23.46 6.70
C GLY A 111 -31.81 -22.60 7.72
N ASP A 112 -31.54 -21.33 7.40
CA ASP A 112 -32.19 -20.18 8.05
C ASP A 112 -31.69 -18.86 7.41
N ARG A 113 -32.51 -17.83 7.44
CA ARG A 113 -32.46 -16.62 6.62
C ARG A 113 -31.36 -15.64 7.04
N SER A 114 -30.49 -15.24 6.10
CA SER A 114 -29.61 -14.09 6.28
C SER A 114 -30.43 -12.80 6.38
N HIS A 115 -30.41 -12.13 7.54
CA HIS A 115 -31.02 -10.82 7.72
C HIS A 115 -29.92 -9.78 7.96
N LEU A 116 -29.70 -8.90 6.99
CA LEU A 116 -28.92 -7.67 7.20
C LEU A 116 -29.84 -6.63 7.83
N LYS A 117 -29.52 -6.16 9.04
CA LYS A 117 -30.19 -5.01 9.65
C LYS A 117 -29.44 -3.73 9.30
N ILE A 118 -30.13 -2.82 8.65
CA ILE A 118 -29.70 -1.43 8.47
C ILE A 118 -29.84 -0.75 9.83
N VAL A 119 -28.75 -0.20 10.35
CA VAL A 119 -28.76 0.67 11.53
C VAL A 119 -28.90 2.11 11.02
N LYS A 120 -29.87 2.85 11.56
CA LYS A 120 -30.14 4.26 11.25
C LYS A 120 -29.75 5.13 12.45
#